data_AF-A0A7V9MXK9-F1
#
_entry.id   AF-A0A7V9MXK9-F1
#
_cell.length_a   1.000
_cell.length_b   1.000
_cell.length_c   1.000
_cell.angle_alpha   90.00
_cell.angle_beta   90.00
_cell.angle_gamma   90.00
#
_symmetry.space_group_name_H-M   'P 1'
#
loop_
_entity.id
_entity.type
_entity.pdbx_description
1 polymer ?
#
loop_
_entity_poly.entity_id
_entity_poly.type
_entity_poly.pdbx_seq_one_letter_code
_entity_poly.pdbx_strand_id
1 'polypeptide(L)' 'MHVDIITIQPLVALLFGILILILPRLLNYLIAIYLIFIGLVGLFPHLFTSAT' A
#
# COMPACT_ATOMS: atom_id res chain seq x y z
N MET A 1 32.42 -5.52 7.69
CA MET A 1 31.64 -4.27 7.70
C MET A 1 30.17 -4.69 7.75
N HIS A 2 29.50 -4.53 8.90
CA HIS A 2 28.07 -4.83 9.03
C HIS A 2 27.31 -3.70 8.34
N VAL A 3 26.58 -4.04 7.27
CA VAL A 3 25.66 -3.08 6.66
C VAL A 3 24.44 -3.05 7.55
N ASP A 4 24.45 -2.17 8.53
CA ASP A 4 23.35 -2.02 9.48
C ASP A 4 22.12 -1.53 8.72
N ILE A 5 21.05 -2.31 8.79
CA ILE A 5 19.73 -2.06 8.18
C ILE A 5 19.24 -0.62 8.43
N ILE A 6 19.69 -0.01 9.52
CA ILE A 6 19.46 1.37 9.94
C ILE A 6 19.87 2.40 8.87
N THR A 7 20.92 2.13 8.09
CA THR A 7 21.41 3.04 7.03
C THR A 7 20.71 2.86 5.68
N ILE A 8 20.11 1.69 5.42
CA ILE A 8 19.42 1.40 4.15
C ILE A 8 18.00 1.99 4.16
N GLN A 9 17.34 1.99 5.31
CA GLN A 9 15.95 2.43 5.44
C GLN A 9 15.68 3.87 4.94
N PRO A 10 16.50 4.89 5.25
CA PRO A 10 16.27 6.24 4.76
C PRO A 10 16.44 6.35 3.23
N LEU A 11 17.39 5.61 2.67
CA LEU A 11 17.69 5.63 1.24
C LEU A 11 16.53 5.02 0.43
N VAL A 12 15.98 3.91 0.92
CA VAL A 12 14.80 3.26 0.31
C VAL A 12 13.58 4.17 0.42
N ALA A 13 13.32 4.78 1.56
CA ALA A 13 12.21 5.71 1.74
C ALA A 13 12.31 6.92 0.79
N LEU A 14 13.51 7.47 0.61
CA LEU A 14 13.75 8.58 -0.33
C LEU A 14 13.50 8.15 -1.79
N LEU A 15 13.99 6.97 -2.17
CA LEU A 15 13.80 6.44 -3.53
C LEU A 15 12.30 6.26 -3.85
N PHE A 16 11.54 5.65 -2.94
CA PHE A 16 10.10 5.53 -3.07
C PHE A 16 9.39 6.89 -3.07
N GLY A 17 9.81 7.83 -2.23
CA GLY A 17 9.26 9.20 -2.20
C GLY A 17 9.44 9.93 -3.53
N ILE A 18 10.63 9.86 -4.14
CA ILE A 18 10.92 10.45 -5.45
C ILE A 18 10.12 9.74 -6.54
N LEU A 19 10.07 8.41 -6.52
CA LEU A 19 9.29 7.63 -7.48
C LEU A 19 7.80 8.01 -7.47
N ILE A 20 7.24 8.24 -6.28
CA ILE A 20 5.86 8.69 -6.08
C ILE A 20 5.65 10.12 -6.62
N LEU A 21 6.63 11.01 -6.44
CA LEU A 21 6.56 12.37 -6.99
C LEU A 21 6.54 12.37 -8.53
N ILE A 22 7.34 11.51 -9.17
CA ILE A 22 7.38 11.37 -10.64
C ILE A 22 6.10 10.70 -11.16
N LEU A 23 5.62 9.67 -10.46
CA LEU A 23 4.44 8.90 -10.83
C LEU A 23 3.41 8.88 -9.70
N PRO A 24 2.65 9.98 -9.48
CA PRO A 24 1.67 10.06 -8.37
C PRO A 24 0.53 9.03 -8.53
N ARG A 25 0.40 8.45 -9.73
CA ARG A 25 -0.63 7.46 -10.07
C ARG A 25 -0.43 6.13 -9.34
N LEU A 26 0.81 5.76 -8.96
CA LEU A 26 1.09 4.50 -8.28
C LEU A 26 0.35 4.39 -6.94
N LEU A 27 0.41 5.45 -6.11
CA LEU A 27 -0.33 5.50 -4.85
C LEU A 27 -1.84 5.50 -5.09
N ASN A 28 -2.31 6.25 -6.09
CA ASN A 28 -3.73 6.32 -6.40
C ASN A 28 -4.32 4.94 -6.74
N TYR A 29 -3.61 4.10 -7.50
CA TYR A 29 -4.06 2.73 -7.79
C TYR A 29 -4.13 1.86 -6.54
N LEU A 30 -3.10 1.91 -5.69
CA LEU A 30 -3.03 1.12 -4.46
C LEU A 30 -4.15 1.52 -3.49
N ILE A 31 -4.36 2.82 -3.30
CA ILE A 31 -5.43 3.37 -2.47
C ILE A 31 -6.80 3.01 -3.05
N ALA A 32 -7.00 3.16 -4.37
CA ALA A 32 -8.27 2.85 -5.01
C ALA A 32 -8.66 1.37 -4.83
N ILE A 33 -7.71 0.45 -5.07
CA ILE A 33 -7.94 -0.98 -4.88
C ILE A 33 -8.29 -1.27 -3.42
N TYR A 34 -7.56 -0.69 -2.47
CA TYR A 34 -7.82 -0.85 -1.03
C TYR A 34 -9.21 -0.36 -0.63
N LEU A 35 -9.60 0.85 -1.06
CA LEU A 35 -10.91 1.43 -0.76
C LEU A 35 -12.06 0.65 -1.42
N ILE A 36 -11.87 0.19 -2.66
CA ILE A 36 -12.85 -0.66 -3.34
C ILE A 36 -13.02 -1.98 -2.57
N PHE A 37 -11.92 -2.63 -2.19
CA PHE A 37 -11.96 -3.90 -1.48
C PHE A 37 -12.69 -3.77 -0.14
N ILE A 38 -12.31 -2.79 0.69
CA ILE A 38 -12.96 -2.56 1.98
C ILE A 38 -14.41 -2.10 1.81
N GLY A 39 -14.69 -1.25 0.83
CA GLY A 39 -16.06 -0.83 0.51
C GLY A 39 -16.95 -2.01 0.13
N LEU A 40 -16.42 -2.96 -0.67
CA LEU A 40 -17.14 -4.19 -1.02
C LEU A 40 -17.36 -5.08 0.21
N VAL A 41 -16.33 -5.29 1.03
CA VAL A 41 -16.44 -6.08 2.27
C VAL A 41 -17.47 -5.48 3.22
N GLY A 42 -17.48 -4.16 3.38
CA GLY A 42 -18.43 -3.45 4.25
C GLY A 42 -19.85 -3.36 3.69
N LEU A 43 -20.03 -3.29 2.36
CA LEU A 43 -21.34 -3.23 1.72
C LEU A 43 -22.01 -4.61 1.63
N PHE A 44 -21.22 -5.67 1.47
CA PHE A 44 -21.71 -7.04 1.35
C PHE A 44 -21.15 -7.96 2.43
N PRO A 45 -21.29 -7.62 3.73
CA PRO A 45 -20.67 -8.40 4.80
C PRO A 45 -21.17 -9.84 4.81
N HIS A 46 -22.44 -10.06 4.46
CA HIS A 46 -23.01 -11.41 4.33
C HIS A 46 -22.25 -12.26 3.30
N LEU A 47 -21.88 -11.73 2.14
CA LEU A 47 -21.17 -12.50 1.11
C LEU A 47 -19.77 -12.96 1.53
N PHE A 48 -19.15 -12.26 2.49
CA PHE A 48 -17.80 -12.56 2.97
C PHE A 48 -17.78 -13.26 4.33
N THR A 49 -18.81 -13.06 5.16
CA THR A 49 -18.94 -13.70 6.49
C THR A 49 -19.69 -15.03 6.46
N SER A 50 -20.35 -15.38 5.35
CA SER A 50 -21.10 -16.65 5.24
C SER A 50 -20.22 -17.91 5.18
N ALA A 51 -18.89 -17.76 5.20
CA ALA A 51 -17.94 -18.87 5.16
C ALA A 51 -17.54 -19.40 6.56
N THR A 52 -18.19 -18.93 7.63
CA THR A 52 -18.09 -19.47 8.99
C THR A 52 -19.46 -19.91 9.47
#